data_AF-A0A0F9TYR6-F1
#
_entry.id   AF-A0A0F9TYR6-F1
#
_cell.length_a   1.000
_cell.length_b   1.000
_cell.length_c   1.000
_cell.angle_alpha   90.00
_cell.angle_beta   90.00
_cell.angle_gamma   90.00
#
_symmetry.space_group_name_H-M   'P 1'
#
loop_
_entity.id
_entity.type
_entity.pdbx_description
1 polymer ?
#
loop_
_entity_poly.entity_id
_entity_poly.type
_entity_poly.pdbx_seq_one_letter_code
_entity_poly.pdbx_strand_id
1 'polypeptide(L)'
;MLRAYLVLGPESSGTRMMTEILIAAGCVGDPGHDQHFDQEFPTEETIVWRRSVPHGGEWPPLDLMIHRLKQSGYAVFAVVTMRDWTAMARSQVEHWNHSFDSAINNIRTAYPYIFSSMLKFQVPYIMTSYESLKEYGPQKDLFSAIGLEAPAFEVRDENRKRLEVMS
;
A
#
# COMPACT_ATOMS: atom_id res chain seq x y z
N MET A 1 23.04 -0.33 1.66
CA MET A 1 22.37 0.98 1.85
C MET A 1 20.96 0.70 2.33
N LEU A 2 20.54 1.30 3.45
CA LEU A 2 19.21 1.07 4.02
C LEU A 2 18.12 1.64 3.09
N ARG A 3 17.14 0.81 2.71
CA ARG A 3 16.05 1.15 1.80
C ARG A 3 14.71 0.81 2.44
N ALA A 4 13.78 1.75 2.41
CA ALA A 4 12.43 1.55 2.91
C ALA A 4 11.40 1.89 1.84
N TYR A 5 10.60 0.88 1.47
CA TYR A 5 9.47 1.05 0.57
C TYR A 5 8.19 1.20 1.38
N LEU A 6 7.60 2.40 1.36
CA LEU A 6 6.30 2.64 1.97
C LEU A 6 5.20 2.29 0.99
N VAL A 7 4.33 1.34 1.34
CA VAL A 7 3.14 1.05 0.52
C VAL A 7 1.95 1.77 1.13
N LEU A 8 1.46 2.79 0.43
CA LEU A 8 0.43 3.70 0.92
C LEU A 8 -0.78 3.69 0.00
N GLY A 9 -1.97 3.88 0.54
CA GLY A 9 -3.18 4.03 -0.27
C GLY A 9 -4.44 4.03 0.58
N PRO A 10 -5.60 4.39 0.00
CA PRO A 10 -6.88 4.19 0.68
C PRO A 10 -7.09 2.72 1.07
N GLU A 11 -7.92 2.45 2.08
CA GLU A 11 -8.38 1.07 2.32
C GLU A 11 -9.00 0.48 1.05
N SER A 12 -8.71 -0.80 0.81
CA SER A 12 -9.17 -1.54 -0.39
C SER A 12 -8.53 -1.11 -1.73
N SER A 13 -7.46 -0.30 -1.71
CA SER A 13 -6.75 0.15 -2.92
C SER A 13 -5.67 -0.80 -3.46
N GLY A 14 -5.47 -1.97 -2.85
CA GLY A 14 -4.45 -2.94 -3.28
C GLY A 14 -3.12 -2.86 -2.53
N THR A 15 -3.04 -2.13 -1.41
CA THR A 15 -1.83 -2.02 -0.59
C THR A 15 -1.27 -3.38 -0.18
N ARG A 16 -2.12 -4.31 0.25
CA ARG A 16 -1.68 -5.67 0.63
C ARG A 16 -1.02 -6.43 -0.52
N MET A 17 -1.63 -6.42 -1.71
CA MET A 17 -1.07 -7.08 -2.90
C MET A 17 0.30 -6.49 -3.24
N MET A 18 0.44 -5.16 -3.24
CA MET A 18 1.73 -4.52 -3.50
C MET A 18 2.78 -4.88 -2.45
N THR A 19 2.39 -4.99 -1.17
CA THR A 19 3.29 -5.46 -0.11
C THR A 19 3.74 -6.89 -0.33
N GLU A 20 2.85 -7.81 -0.68
CA GLU A 20 3.19 -9.20 -1.00
C GLU A 20 4.17 -9.29 -2.18
N ILE A 21 3.96 -8.47 -3.22
CA ILE A 21 4.88 -8.39 -4.35
C ILE A 21 6.26 -7.85 -3.92
N LEU A 22 6.32 -6.79 -3.11
CA LEU A 22 7.62 -6.26 -2.62
C LEU A 22 8.35 -7.27 -1.72
N ILE A 23 7.62 -8.03 -0.91
CA ILE A 23 8.20 -9.13 -0.12
C ILE A 23 8.79 -10.19 -1.06
N ALA A 24 8.05 -10.57 -2.10
CA ALA A 24 8.56 -11.50 -3.12
C ALA A 24 9.77 -10.94 -3.88
N ALA A 25 9.92 -9.61 -3.96
CA ALA A 25 11.08 -8.93 -4.52
C ALA A 25 12.27 -8.79 -3.54
N GLY A 26 12.18 -9.40 -2.36
CA GLY A 26 13.27 -9.45 -1.36
C GLY A 26 13.20 -8.40 -0.26
N CYS A 27 12.09 -7.66 -0.13
CA CYS A 27 11.87 -6.76 1.00
C CYS A 27 11.43 -7.55 2.25
N VAL A 28 11.87 -7.13 3.43
CA VAL A 28 11.33 -7.63 4.70
C VAL A 28 10.09 -6.83 5.10
N GLY A 29 9.00 -7.50 5.46
CA GLY A 29 7.74 -6.89 5.90
C GLY A 29 6.64 -7.94 6.05
N ASP A 30 5.41 -7.51 6.36
CA ASP A 30 4.28 -8.44 6.57
C ASP A 30 3.13 -8.23 5.58
N PRO A 31 2.59 -9.32 5.02
CA PRO A 31 1.39 -9.25 4.18
C PRO A 31 0.10 -9.24 5.02
N GLY A 32 0.15 -9.72 6.27
CA GLY A 32 -0.99 -9.91 7.16
C GLY A 32 -1.63 -8.61 7.65
N HIS A 33 -2.67 -8.72 8.47
CA HIS A 33 -3.26 -7.56 9.16
C HIS A 33 -2.29 -7.01 10.22
N ASP A 34 -1.70 -7.92 10.99
CA ASP A 34 -0.65 -7.60 11.95
C ASP A 34 0.65 -7.34 11.21
N GLN A 35 1.19 -6.14 11.40
CA GLN A 35 2.47 -5.73 10.83
C GLN A 35 3.46 -5.54 11.99
N HIS A 36 4.57 -6.29 12.00
CA HIS A 36 5.52 -6.29 13.10
C HIS A 36 6.19 -4.92 13.27
N PHE A 37 6.37 -4.18 12.17
CA PHE A 37 6.92 -2.83 12.22
C PHE A 37 6.05 -1.82 13.00
N ASP A 38 4.81 -2.19 13.32
CA ASP A 38 3.90 -1.36 14.13
C ASP A 38 4.32 -1.36 15.60
N GLN A 39 5.03 -2.41 16.02
CA GLN A 39 5.48 -2.63 17.40
C GLN A 39 7.00 -2.47 17.52
N GLU A 40 7.73 -2.89 16.50
CA GLU A 40 9.19 -2.91 16.48
C GLU A 40 9.73 -2.04 15.36
N PHE A 41 10.81 -1.30 15.60
CA PHE A 41 11.37 -0.45 14.56
C PHE A 41 12.26 -1.29 13.62
N PRO A 42 12.16 -1.15 12.29
CA PRO A 42 12.91 -1.97 11.33
C PRO A 42 14.42 -1.84 11.48
N THR A 43 15.12 -2.97 11.33
CA THR A 43 16.60 -3.04 11.39
C THR A 43 17.23 -3.61 10.12
N GLU A 44 16.40 -4.14 9.22
CA GLU A 44 16.80 -4.84 8.01
C GLU A 44 17.21 -3.88 6.89
N GLU A 45 18.08 -4.34 5.99
CA GLU A 45 18.63 -3.44 4.97
C GLU A 45 17.60 -2.95 3.96
N THR A 46 16.61 -3.77 3.62
CA THR A 46 15.57 -3.45 2.65
C THR A 46 14.22 -3.90 3.17
N ILE A 47 13.35 -2.94 3.47
CA ILE A 47 12.06 -3.20 4.09
C ILE A 47 10.91 -2.73 3.21
N VAL A 48 9.73 -3.32 3.44
CA VAL A 48 8.45 -2.79 3.01
C VAL A 48 7.55 -2.57 4.22
N TRP A 49 6.99 -1.36 4.34
CA TRP A 49 6.08 -1.02 5.43
C TRP A 49 4.77 -0.45 4.86
N ARG A 50 3.66 -1.12 5.17
CA ARG A 50 2.35 -0.84 4.57
C ARG A 50 1.47 -0.02 5.50
N ARG A 51 0.81 1.00 4.95
CA ARG A 51 -0.28 1.72 5.64
C ARG A 51 -1.43 2.02 4.70
N SER A 52 -2.60 1.50 5.03
CA SER A 52 -3.85 2.02 4.49
C SER A 52 -4.27 3.27 5.26
N VAL A 53 -4.98 4.18 4.60
CA VAL A 53 -5.61 5.34 5.25
C VAL A 53 -7.08 5.48 4.84
N PRO A 54 -8.03 5.54 5.80
CA PRO A 54 -7.84 5.21 7.21
C PRO A 54 -7.36 3.75 7.41
N HIS A 55 -7.08 3.35 8.64
CA HIS A 55 -6.85 1.96 9.00
C HIS A 55 -7.66 1.65 10.25
N GLY A 56 -8.69 0.81 10.12
CA GLY A 56 -9.56 0.49 11.25
C GLY A 56 -10.27 1.72 11.84
N GLY A 57 -10.56 2.73 10.99
CA GLY A 57 -11.16 4.01 11.40
C GLY A 57 -10.16 5.07 11.88
N GLU A 58 -8.88 4.73 12.04
CA GLU A 58 -7.85 5.68 12.46
C GLU A 58 -7.05 6.24 11.29
N TRP A 59 -6.43 7.41 11.48
CA TRP A 59 -5.54 8.04 10.52
C TRP A 59 -4.09 7.86 10.97
N PRO A 60 -3.38 6.79 10.55
CA PRO A 60 -2.04 6.50 11.03
C PRO A 60 -1.07 7.65 10.77
N PRO A 61 -0.20 8.03 11.74
CA PRO A 61 0.62 9.23 11.66
C PRO A 61 1.79 9.06 10.67
N LEU A 62 1.50 9.19 9.37
CA LEU A 62 2.47 8.98 8.28
C LEU A 62 3.71 9.86 8.41
N ASP A 63 3.53 11.10 8.88
CA ASP A 63 4.63 12.04 9.14
C ASP A 63 5.66 11.46 10.13
N LEU A 64 5.18 10.88 11.23
CA LEU A 64 6.04 10.30 12.25
C LEU A 64 6.77 9.06 11.71
N MET A 65 6.06 8.22 10.95
CA MET A 65 6.63 7.03 10.32
C MET A 65 7.76 7.40 9.34
N ILE A 66 7.50 8.33 8.41
CA ILE A 66 8.50 8.80 7.45
C ILE A 66 9.69 9.45 8.17
N HIS A 67 9.41 10.30 9.16
CA HIS A 67 10.46 10.98 9.92
C HIS A 67 11.39 9.99 10.61
N ARG A 68 10.84 8.98 11.31
CA ARG A 68 11.64 7.97 12.01
C ARG A 68 12.51 7.16 11.04
N LEU A 69 11.95 6.71 9.90
CA LEU A 69 12.73 6.00 8.88
C LEU A 69 13.91 6.84 8.36
N LYS A 70 13.66 8.11 8.03
CA LYS A 70 14.72 9.00 7.55
C LYS A 70 15.78 9.27 8.63
N GLN A 71 15.38 9.47 9.89
CA GLN A 71 16.31 9.65 11.00
C GLN A 71 17.18 8.42 11.23
N SER A 72 16.67 7.22 10.97
CA SER A 72 17.41 5.97 11.04
C SER A 72 18.25 5.67 9.79
N GLY A 73 18.35 6.61 8.83
CA GLY A 73 19.23 6.50 7.68
C GLY A 73 18.66 5.73 6.48
N TYR A 74 17.37 5.38 6.49
CA TYR A 74 16.73 4.77 5.33
C TYR A 74 16.54 5.78 4.21
N ALA A 75 16.87 5.37 2.98
CA ALA A 75 16.31 5.99 1.79
C ALA A 75 14.86 5.53 1.62
N VAL A 76 13.93 6.44 1.88
CA VAL A 76 12.49 6.18 1.83
C VAL A 76 11.96 6.45 0.41
N PHE A 77 11.26 5.47 -0.15
CA PHE A 77 10.51 5.59 -1.41
C PHE A 77 9.07 5.12 -1.18
N ALA A 78 8.07 5.77 -1.76
CA ALA A 78 6.67 5.38 -1.60
C ALA A 78 6.08 4.77 -2.88
N VAL A 79 5.35 3.67 -2.73
CA VAL A 79 4.48 3.10 -3.75
C VAL A 79 3.04 3.38 -3.32
N VAL A 80 2.38 4.30 -4.01
CA VAL A 80 1.00 4.68 -3.73
C VAL A 80 0.06 3.85 -4.59
N THR A 81 -0.77 3.02 -3.97
CA THR A 81 -1.75 2.21 -4.67
C THR A 81 -3.07 2.95 -4.85
N MET A 82 -3.66 2.79 -6.03
CA MET A 82 -5.01 3.28 -6.35
C MET A 82 -5.86 2.15 -6.91
N ARG A 83 -7.18 2.32 -6.85
CA ARG A 83 -8.16 1.40 -7.44
C ARG A 83 -9.37 2.23 -7.87
N ASP A 84 -10.25 1.68 -8.70
CA ASP A 84 -11.57 2.28 -8.92
C ASP A 84 -12.26 2.64 -7.59
N TRP A 85 -12.77 3.86 -7.51
CA TRP A 85 -13.35 4.40 -6.27
C TRP A 85 -14.61 3.67 -5.86
N THR A 86 -15.45 3.26 -6.81
CA THR A 86 -16.69 2.54 -6.49
C THR A 86 -16.39 1.12 -5.99
N ALA A 87 -15.36 0.47 -6.56
CA ALA A 87 -14.88 -0.82 -6.09
C ALA A 87 -14.29 -0.71 -4.66
N MET A 88 -13.48 0.31 -4.39
CA MET A 88 -12.97 0.57 -3.03
C MET A 88 -14.11 0.83 -2.04
N ALA A 89 -15.07 1.70 -2.41
CA ALA A 89 -16.17 2.05 -1.52
C ALA A 89 -17.06 0.84 -1.20
N ARG A 90 -17.40 0.01 -2.19
CA ARG A 90 -18.13 -1.25 -1.97
C ARG A 90 -17.38 -2.19 -1.04
N SER A 91 -16.09 -2.38 -1.30
CA SER A 91 -15.22 -3.21 -0.45
C SER A 91 -15.21 -2.68 0.99
N GLN A 92 -15.14 -1.36 1.19
CA GLN A 92 -15.18 -0.77 2.52
C GLN A 92 -16.53 -0.98 3.20
N VAL A 93 -17.67 -0.77 2.51
CA VAL A 93 -19.02 -1.00 3.07
C VAL A 93 -19.22 -2.45 3.53
N GLU A 94 -18.64 -3.42 2.80
CA GLU A 94 -18.79 -4.83 3.12
C GLU A 94 -17.95 -5.28 4.31
N HIS A 95 -16.75 -4.72 4.47
CA HIS A 95 -15.79 -5.17 5.48
C HIS A 95 -15.80 -4.29 6.74
N TRP A 96 -16.23 -3.04 6.60
CA TRP A 96 -16.24 -2.03 7.64
C TRP A 96 -17.63 -1.40 7.63
N ASN A 97 -18.24 -1.20 8.79
CA ASN A 97 -19.63 -0.70 8.93
C ASN A 97 -19.78 0.78 8.50
N HIS A 98 -19.35 1.10 7.29
CA HIS A 98 -19.39 2.40 6.64
C HIS A 98 -20.61 2.48 5.72
N SER A 99 -21.19 3.67 5.59
CA SER A 99 -22.04 3.97 4.45
C SER A 99 -21.19 4.16 3.20
N PHE A 100 -21.79 3.98 2.03
CA PHE A 100 -21.10 4.23 0.75
C PHE A 100 -20.55 5.67 0.65
N ASP A 101 -21.34 6.66 1.09
CA ASP A 101 -20.91 8.07 1.11
C ASP A 101 -19.74 8.30 2.07
N SER A 102 -19.76 7.67 3.25
CA SER A 102 -18.64 7.71 4.19
C SER A 102 -17.38 7.10 3.58
N ALA A 103 -17.50 5.96 2.90
CA ALA A 103 -16.38 5.30 2.24
C ALA A 103 -15.78 6.17 1.12
N ILE A 104 -16.63 6.80 0.29
CA ILE A 104 -16.18 7.75 -0.74
C ILE A 104 -15.47 8.96 -0.11
N ASN A 105 -15.98 9.49 1.00
CA ASN A 105 -15.34 10.60 1.70
C ASN A 105 -13.97 10.20 2.28
N ASN A 106 -13.86 9.00 2.84
CA ASN A 106 -12.59 8.44 3.31
C ASN A 106 -11.57 8.35 2.16
N ILE A 107 -11.95 7.78 1.02
CA ILE A 107 -11.09 7.69 -0.18
C ILE A 107 -10.64 9.08 -0.63
N ARG A 108 -11.57 10.05 -0.69
CA ARG A 108 -11.27 11.43 -1.10
C ARG A 108 -10.28 12.11 -0.17
N THR A 109 -10.36 11.82 1.13
CA THR A 109 -9.53 12.44 2.16
C THR A 109 -8.16 11.75 2.27
N ALA A 110 -8.11 10.45 1.97
CA ALA A 110 -6.91 9.61 2.04
C ALA A 110 -5.77 10.11 1.15
N TYR A 111 -6.05 10.44 -0.11
CA TYR A 111 -5.00 10.88 -1.02
C TYR A 111 -4.35 12.21 -0.61
N PRO A 112 -5.09 13.31 -0.35
CA PRO A 112 -4.48 14.54 0.17
C PRO A 112 -3.66 14.32 1.43
N TYR A 113 -4.15 13.48 2.35
CA TYR A 113 -3.42 13.12 3.56
C TYR A 113 -2.08 12.45 3.24
N ILE A 114 -2.08 11.37 2.43
CA ILE A 114 -0.86 10.67 1.98
C ILE A 114 0.11 11.63 1.31
N PHE A 115 -0.35 12.38 0.30
CA PHE A 115 0.52 13.26 -0.48
C PHE A 115 1.06 14.41 0.36
N SER A 116 0.29 14.95 1.31
CA SER A 116 0.78 15.99 2.21
C SER A 116 1.99 15.54 3.02
N SER A 117 1.95 14.32 3.57
CA SER A 117 3.07 13.72 4.30
C SER A 117 4.27 13.46 3.39
N MET A 118 4.06 12.87 2.21
CA MET A 118 5.16 12.61 1.28
C MET A 118 5.85 13.89 0.81
N LEU A 119 5.07 14.92 0.45
CA LEU A 119 5.59 16.20 -0.01
C LEU A 119 6.34 16.94 1.10
N LYS A 120 5.80 16.95 2.32
CA LYS A 120 6.44 17.55 3.50
C LYS A 120 7.85 17.01 3.73
N PHE A 121 8.04 15.70 3.55
CA PHE A 121 9.33 15.05 3.73
C PHE A 121 10.11 14.84 2.44
N GLN A 122 9.63 15.31 1.28
CA GLN A 122 10.26 15.06 -0.03
C GLN A 122 10.54 13.57 -0.27
N VAL A 123 9.53 12.72 -0.03
CA VAL A 123 9.61 11.29 -0.33
C VAL A 123 9.33 11.09 -1.82
N PRO A 124 10.27 10.53 -2.62
CA PRO A 124 9.98 10.14 -3.99
C PRO A 124 8.91 9.05 -4.01
N TYR A 125 8.05 9.06 -5.03
CA TYR A 125 6.95 8.10 -5.11
C TYR A 125 6.63 7.69 -6.54
N ILE A 126 5.98 6.53 -6.67
CA ILE A 126 5.28 6.09 -7.87
C ILE A 126 3.83 5.74 -7.52
N MET A 127 2.92 5.93 -8.46
CA MET A 127 1.55 5.45 -8.34
C MET A 127 1.37 4.17 -9.15
N THR A 128 0.60 3.22 -8.62
CA THR A 128 0.21 2.01 -9.34
C THR A 128 -1.26 1.68 -9.07
N SER A 129 -1.95 1.14 -10.06
CA SER A 129 -3.35 0.74 -9.90
C SER A 129 -3.46 -0.75 -9.55
N TYR A 130 -4.38 -1.09 -8.67
CA TYR A 130 -4.77 -2.46 -8.36
C TYR A 130 -5.14 -3.22 -9.63
N GLU A 131 -5.85 -2.58 -10.56
CA GLU A 131 -6.26 -3.17 -11.83
C GLU A 131 -5.04 -3.56 -12.68
N SER A 132 -4.02 -2.69 -12.79
CA SER A 132 -2.80 -2.99 -13.54
C SER A 132 -1.96 -4.06 -12.85
N LEU A 133 -1.83 -4.02 -11.52
CA LEU A 133 -1.16 -5.07 -10.76
C LEU A 133 -1.85 -6.41 -10.92
N LYS A 134 -3.18 -6.41 -10.97
CA LYS A 134 -3.97 -7.64 -11.11
C LYS A 134 -3.83 -8.25 -12.50
N GLU A 135 -3.93 -7.43 -13.54
CA GLU A 135 -3.89 -7.88 -14.93
C GLU A 135 -2.48 -8.27 -15.38
N TYR A 136 -1.49 -7.48 -15.01
CA TYR A 136 -0.13 -7.59 -15.55
C TYR A 136 0.91 -8.09 -14.53
N GLY A 137 0.53 -8.27 -13.26
CA GLY A 137 1.46 -8.65 -12.20
C GLY A 137 2.52 -7.57 -11.92
N PRO A 138 3.68 -7.93 -11.37
CA PRO A 138 4.78 -7.00 -11.16
C PRO A 138 5.36 -6.51 -12.50
N GLN A 139 5.15 -5.23 -12.83
CA GLN A 139 5.66 -4.65 -14.08
C GLN A 139 7.15 -4.35 -13.96
N LYS A 140 7.97 -4.86 -14.90
CA LYS A 140 9.43 -4.66 -14.90
C LYS A 140 9.85 -3.20 -14.80
N ASP A 141 9.18 -2.31 -15.51
CA ASP A 141 9.50 -0.88 -15.52
C ASP A 141 9.24 -0.22 -14.16
N LEU A 142 8.18 -0.63 -13.45
CA LEU A 142 7.89 -0.17 -12.10
C LEU A 142 9.00 -0.59 -11.13
N PHE A 143 9.42 -1.85 -11.20
CA PHE A 143 10.49 -2.39 -10.34
C PHE A 143 11.85 -1.76 -10.64
N SER A 144 12.17 -1.58 -11.92
CA SER A 144 13.37 -0.87 -12.35
C SER A 144 13.38 0.58 -11.85
N ALA A 145 12.25 1.28 -11.87
CA ALA A 145 12.15 2.66 -11.40
C ALA A 145 12.41 2.80 -9.90
N ILE A 146 12.13 1.76 -9.11
CA ILE A 146 12.33 1.75 -7.66
C ILE A 146 13.62 1.02 -7.23
N GLY A 147 14.44 0.58 -8.19
CA GLY A 147 15.73 -0.06 -7.94
C GLY A 147 15.65 -1.50 -7.42
N LEU A 148 14.60 -2.22 -7.81
CA LEU A 148 14.39 -3.64 -7.49
C LEU A 148 14.25 -4.47 -8.77
N GLU A 149 14.47 -5.78 -8.66
CA GLU A 149 14.11 -6.73 -9.71
C GLU A 149 12.64 -7.15 -9.56
N ALA A 150 11.92 -7.25 -10.67
CA ALA A 150 10.54 -7.71 -10.65
C ALA A 150 10.50 -9.20 -10.27
N PRO A 151 9.77 -9.59 -9.21
CA PRO A 151 9.71 -10.97 -8.78
C PRO A 151 8.83 -11.82 -9.70
N ALA A 152 9.05 -13.13 -9.71
CA ALA A 152 8.03 -14.06 -10.19
C ALA A 152 6.90 -14.12 -9.15
N PHE A 153 5.74 -13.53 -9.45
CA PHE A 153 4.62 -13.44 -8.52
C PHE A 153 3.32 -13.81 -9.23
N GLU A 154 2.62 -14.83 -8.71
CA GLU A 154 1.28 -15.17 -9.17
C GLU A 154 0.25 -14.31 -8.43
N VAL A 155 -0.42 -13.44 -9.17
CA VAL A 155 -1.51 -12.62 -8.63
C VAL A 155 -2.67 -13.53 -8.25
N ARG A 156 -2.97 -13.62 -6.95
CA ARG A 156 -4.19 -14.25 -6.45
C ARG A 156 -5.30 -13.21 -6.35
N ASP A 157 -6.37 -13.41 -7.13
CA ASP A 157 -7.55 -12.57 -7.04
C ASP A 157 -8.45 -13.02 -5.90
N GLU A 158 -8.28 -12.41 -4.73
CA GLU A 158 -9.14 -12.65 -3.55
C GLU A 158 -10.63 -12.30 -3.82
N ASN A 159 -10.92 -11.50 -4.86
CA ASN A 159 -12.29 -11.14 -5.25
C ASN A 159 -12.92 -12.13 -6.27
N ARG A 160 -12.16 -13.06 -6.86
CA ARG A 160 -12.64 -13.94 -7.95
C ARG A 160 -13.78 -14.87 -7.52
N LYS A 161 -13.85 -15.23 -6.23
CA LYS A 161 -14.89 -16.11 -5.67
C LYS A 161 -16.32 -15.57 -5.82
N ARG A 162 -16.53 -14.31 -6.20
CA ARG A 162 -17.86 -13.67 -6.21
C ARG A 162 -18.56 -13.61 -7.56
N LEU A 163 -17.88 -13.91 -8.68
CA LEU A 163 -18.51 -13.90 -10.00
C LEU A 163 -19.23 -15.21 -10.36
N GLU A 164 -19.15 -16.25 -9.51
CA GLU A 164 -19.84 -17.53 -9.72
C GLU A 164 -21.31 -17.55 -9.27
N VAL A 165 -21.85 -16.43 -8.78
CA VAL A 165 -23.26 -16.33 -8.38
C VAL A 165 -23.87 -15.17 -9.14
N MET A 166 -24.26 -15.38 -10.39
CA MET A 166 -25.27 -14.60 -11.15
C MET A 166 -25.45 -15.15 -12.59
N SER A 167 -25.57 -16.47 -12.75
CA SER A 167 -26.07 -17.11 -13.98
C SER A 167 -27.32 -17.91 -13.70
#